data_AF-A0A8S3YJC3-F1
#
_entry.id   AF-A0A8S3YJC3-F1
#
_cell.length_a   1.000
_cell.length_b   1.000
_cell.length_c   1.000
_cell.angle_alpha   90.00
_cell.angle_beta   90.00
_cell.angle_gamma   90.00
#
_symmetry.space_group_name_H-M   'P 1'
#
loop_
_entity.id
_entity.type
_entity.pdbx_description
1 polymer ?
#
loop_
_entity_poly.entity_id
_entity_poly.type
_entity_poly.pdbx_seq_one_letter_code
_entity_poly.pdbx_strand_id
1 'polypeptide(L)'
;MDTYLKERHVKDTLRYSLKDTLTDVFKEAYNGSLTDTFRGSLKDTFSNSLTHNSSDHCTELSSNHKESKSEHTFDAKLQTTSNANSAVYFTTEHRFLETTSSLIQHRQPSHFKQETSLSPFTLALLGITANFLLIGPLVVAFWNSTWCFFDYILQDHDCQVSVWTSAAIGFPCMALVTFFQGSVLSYSSKCNTLARLILSRTYTYVLSVACVNQWRSTWLIADCYVGSSLFNSAVTFGSVFLVLLLSRCLVSACAPPVFIAMEVPHVEYYKVATFRGGTPTCSLEYLLDTLISVFGIQVLVIVYWRAFWEILDYCLMPEDPHLSAVYSVGIGVGLSCILFILQV
;
A
#
# COMPACT_ATOMS: atom_id res chain seq x y z
N MET A 1 8.68 -39.17 -25.57
CA MET A 1 8.17 -39.44 -24.21
C MET A 1 8.97 -38.67 -23.17
N ASP A 2 10.30 -38.62 -23.31
CA ASP A 2 11.23 -38.07 -22.31
C ASP A 2 11.04 -36.58 -21.99
N THR A 3 10.69 -35.74 -22.98
CA THR A 3 10.45 -34.30 -22.75
C THR A 3 9.34 -34.05 -21.73
N TYR A 4 8.25 -34.82 -21.82
CA TYR A 4 7.06 -34.71 -20.96
C TYR A 4 7.36 -35.17 -19.53
N LEU A 5 8.19 -36.21 -19.38
CA LEU A 5 8.66 -36.68 -18.07
C LEU A 5 9.63 -35.67 -17.44
N LYS A 6 10.50 -35.04 -18.23
CA LYS A 6 11.46 -34.03 -17.78
C LYS A 6 10.75 -32.75 -17.32
N GLU A 7 9.74 -32.30 -18.06
CA GLU A 7 8.91 -31.15 -17.70
C GLU A 7 8.09 -31.40 -16.42
N ARG A 8 7.50 -32.59 -16.29
CA ARG A 8 6.81 -33.02 -15.06
C ARG A 8 7.76 -33.03 -13.86
N HIS A 9 8.94 -33.64 -14.00
CA HIS A 9 9.93 -33.72 -12.93
C HIS A 9 10.43 -32.33 -12.51
N VAL A 10 10.64 -31.40 -13.45
CA VAL A 10 11.00 -29.99 -13.14
C VAL A 10 9.86 -29.27 -12.42
N LYS A 11 8.61 -29.43 -12.89
CA LYS A 11 7.42 -28.83 -12.26
C LYS A 11 7.24 -29.34 -10.82
N ASP A 12 7.39 -30.64 -10.60
CA ASP A 12 7.29 -31.26 -9.28
C ASP A 12 8.46 -30.83 -8.38
N THR A 13 9.70 -30.81 -8.88
CA THR A 13 10.88 -30.35 -8.11
C THR A 13 10.76 -28.90 -7.67
N LEU A 14 10.31 -28.00 -8.56
CA LEU A 14 10.03 -26.61 -8.23
C LEU A 14 8.88 -26.50 -7.22
N ARG A 15 7.78 -27.24 -7.42
CA ARG A 15 6.64 -27.26 -6.50
C ARG A 15 7.05 -27.71 -5.09
N TYR A 16 7.83 -28.78 -4.94
CA TYR A 16 8.31 -29.24 -3.64
C TYR A 16 9.29 -28.24 -3.03
N SER A 17 10.33 -27.81 -3.77
CA SER A 17 11.33 -26.88 -3.25
C SER A 17 10.73 -25.53 -2.81
N LEU A 18 9.75 -25.01 -3.55
CA LEU A 18 9.12 -23.73 -3.25
C LEU A 18 8.07 -23.86 -2.14
N LYS A 19 7.35 -24.99 -2.08
CA LYS A 19 6.46 -25.32 -0.95
C LYS A 19 7.24 -25.50 0.35
N ASP A 20 8.37 -26.21 0.33
CA ASP A 20 9.20 -26.41 1.51
C ASP A 20 9.85 -25.09 1.94
N THR A 21 10.41 -24.30 1.02
CA THR A 21 10.95 -22.96 1.33
C THR A 21 9.89 -22.04 1.96
N LEU A 22 8.67 -21.98 1.40
CA LEU A 22 7.59 -21.21 2.00
C LEU A 22 7.16 -21.78 3.36
N THR A 23 7.00 -23.10 3.46
CA THR A 23 6.58 -23.77 4.71
C THR A 23 7.60 -23.56 5.83
N ASP A 24 8.89 -23.59 5.51
CA ASP A 24 9.96 -23.39 6.48
C ASP A 24 10.11 -21.91 6.85
N VAL A 25 10.04 -20.97 5.90
CA VAL A 25 9.94 -19.53 6.20
C VAL A 25 8.73 -19.23 7.09
N PHE A 26 7.57 -19.84 6.82
CA PHE A 26 6.38 -19.69 7.67
C PHE A 26 6.54 -20.36 9.04
N LYS A 27 7.16 -21.55 9.14
CA LYS A 27 7.44 -22.22 10.42
C LYS A 27 8.49 -21.49 11.25
N GLU A 28 9.50 -20.91 10.63
CA GLU A 28 10.59 -20.20 11.31
C GLU A 28 10.10 -18.84 11.80
N ALA A 29 9.28 -18.13 11.00
CA ALA A 29 8.52 -16.97 11.46
C ALA A 29 7.53 -17.30 12.59
N TYR A 30 6.81 -18.43 12.50
CA TYR A 30 5.83 -18.83 13.50
C TYR A 30 6.47 -19.32 14.81
N ASN A 31 7.51 -20.16 14.75
CA ASN A 31 8.14 -20.74 15.94
C ASN A 31 9.20 -19.83 16.55
N GLY A 32 10.07 -19.21 15.74
CA GLY A 32 11.15 -18.35 16.24
C GLY A 32 10.66 -16.97 16.63
N SER A 33 10.04 -16.25 15.70
CA SER A 33 9.66 -14.85 15.92
C SER A 33 8.56 -14.69 16.98
N LEU A 34 7.51 -15.52 16.97
CA LEU A 34 6.45 -15.40 17.98
C LEU A 34 6.89 -15.90 19.35
N THR A 35 7.46 -17.11 19.46
CA THR A 35 7.73 -17.72 20.78
C THR A 35 8.75 -16.93 21.58
N ASP A 36 9.87 -16.52 20.98
CA ASP A 36 10.93 -15.84 21.70
C ASP A 36 10.61 -14.36 21.95
N THR A 37 9.96 -13.67 20.99
CA THR A 37 9.55 -12.27 21.19
C THR A 37 8.43 -12.13 22.22
N PHE A 38 7.39 -12.99 22.20
CA PHE A 38 6.36 -12.97 23.25
C PHE A 38 6.92 -13.39 24.61
N ARG A 39 7.77 -14.42 24.67
CA ARG A 39 8.36 -14.87 25.94
C ARG A 39 9.29 -13.82 26.56
N GLY A 40 10.11 -13.16 25.76
CA GLY A 40 10.95 -12.05 26.21
C GLY A 40 10.11 -10.86 26.66
N SER A 41 9.29 -10.31 25.76
CA SER A 41 8.52 -9.08 25.99
C SER A 41 7.54 -9.22 27.16
N LEU A 42 6.85 -10.36 27.34
CA LEU A 42 6.00 -10.59 28.51
C LEU A 42 6.81 -10.71 29.80
N LYS A 43 7.93 -11.45 29.79
CA LYS A 43 8.75 -11.65 30.99
C LYS A 43 9.35 -10.33 31.47
N ASP A 44 9.87 -9.53 30.55
CA ASP A 44 10.52 -8.26 30.88
C ASP A 44 9.49 -7.21 31.31
N THR A 45 8.32 -7.14 30.64
CA THR A 45 7.23 -6.23 31.03
C THR A 45 6.67 -6.57 32.41
N PHE A 46 6.36 -7.84 32.70
CA PHE A 46 5.83 -8.24 34.01
C PHE A 46 6.88 -8.10 35.13
N SER A 47 8.15 -8.44 34.86
CA SER A 47 9.22 -8.30 35.85
C SER A 47 9.42 -6.83 36.21
N ASN A 48 9.47 -5.94 35.21
CA ASN A 48 9.67 -4.50 35.43
C ASN A 48 8.45 -3.85 36.13
N SER A 49 7.22 -4.20 35.77
CA SER A 49 6.02 -3.66 36.44
C SER A 49 5.90 -4.06 37.92
N LEU A 50 6.35 -5.27 38.30
CA LEU A 50 6.35 -5.71 39.70
C LEU A 50 7.43 -5.03 40.54
N THR A 51 8.60 -4.73 39.97
CA THR A 51 9.68 -4.01 40.67
C THR A 51 9.43 -2.51 40.77
N HIS A 52 8.83 -1.86 39.76
CA HIS A 52 8.56 -0.42 39.80
C HIS A 52 7.42 -0.07 40.78
N ASN A 53 6.28 -0.77 40.70
CA ASN A 53 5.11 -0.47 41.54
C ASN A 53 5.34 -0.68 43.06
N SER A 54 6.36 -1.45 43.45
CA SER A 54 6.72 -1.66 44.86
C SER A 54 7.71 -0.62 45.40
N SER A 55 8.46 0.07 44.54
CA SER A 55 9.45 1.09 44.95
C SER A 55 8.90 2.52 44.91
N ASP A 56 8.12 2.87 43.88
CA ASP A 56 7.70 4.25 43.67
C ASP A 56 6.66 4.72 44.69
N HIS A 57 5.73 3.83 45.06
CA HIS A 57 4.62 4.18 45.95
C HIS A 57 5.07 4.55 47.38
N CYS A 58 6.27 4.14 47.80
CA CYS A 58 6.87 4.57 49.08
C CYS A 58 7.61 5.92 49.01
N THR A 59 7.93 6.42 47.80
CA THR A 59 8.85 7.56 47.64
C THR A 59 8.12 8.87 47.32
N GLU A 60 6.99 8.83 46.60
CA GLU A 60 6.23 10.04 46.21
C GLU A 60 5.51 10.75 47.38
N LEU A 61 5.29 10.08 48.51
CA LEU A 61 4.67 10.71 49.69
C LEU A 61 5.59 11.67 50.46
N SER A 62 6.89 11.78 50.09
CA SER A 62 7.87 12.58 50.82
C SER A 62 8.40 13.84 50.10
N SER A 63 8.13 14.02 48.81
CA SER A 63 8.86 15.01 47.98
C SER A 63 8.06 16.26 47.57
N ASN A 64 6.72 16.20 47.50
CA ASN A 64 5.87 17.26 46.94
C ASN A 64 5.64 18.49 47.88
N HIS A 65 6.68 18.96 48.58
CA HIS A 65 6.62 20.19 49.38
C HIS A 65 7.70 21.23 49.06
N LYS A 66 8.42 21.13 47.94
CA LYS A 66 9.36 22.19 47.52
C LYS A 66 9.40 22.52 46.02
N GLU A 67 9.23 23.83 45.82
CA GLU A 67 9.89 24.69 44.84
C GLU A 67 9.35 24.84 43.40
N SER A 68 9.49 26.08 42.94
CA SER A 68 8.98 26.69 41.72
C SER A 68 9.89 27.87 41.38
N LYS A 69 10.31 28.02 40.11
CA LYS A 69 10.59 29.30 39.36
C LYS A 69 11.52 29.12 38.14
N SER A 70 11.37 30.04 37.16
CA SER A 70 12.39 30.61 36.21
C SER A 70 13.07 29.67 35.16
N GLU A 71 13.53 30.07 33.95
CA GLU A 71 13.53 31.35 33.18
C GLU A 71 13.87 31.18 31.65
N HIS A 72 14.11 32.31 30.95
CA HIS A 72 14.34 32.57 29.50
C HIS A 72 15.72 32.16 28.88
N THR A 73 16.08 32.27 27.56
CA THR A 73 15.47 32.21 26.19
C THR A 73 16.57 32.57 25.10
N PHE A 74 16.35 32.29 23.78
CA PHE A 74 16.82 33.07 22.57
C PHE A 74 17.95 32.55 21.61
N ASP A 75 17.81 32.88 20.30
CA ASP A 75 18.77 32.97 19.14
C ASP A 75 19.64 31.78 18.61
N ALA A 76 20.12 31.69 17.34
CA ALA A 76 19.82 32.36 16.04
C ALA A 76 20.48 31.61 14.82
N LYS A 77 20.18 32.02 13.57
CA LYS A 77 20.72 31.47 12.29
C LYS A 77 22.07 32.08 11.87
N LEU A 78 23.00 31.29 11.30
CA LEU A 78 23.61 31.45 9.94
C LEU A 78 24.81 30.50 9.72
N GLN A 79 24.73 29.57 8.76
CA GLN A 79 25.88 29.12 7.94
C GLN A 79 25.40 28.29 6.75
N THR A 80 25.42 28.89 5.57
CA THR A 80 25.02 28.27 4.29
C THR A 80 26.22 27.90 3.43
N THR A 81 25.98 26.98 2.48
CA THR A 81 26.67 26.87 1.17
C THR A 81 28.16 26.52 1.16
N SER A 82 28.46 25.21 1.07
CA SER A 82 29.68 24.70 0.38
C SER A 82 29.53 23.30 -0.24
N ASN A 83 28.57 22.46 0.17
CA ASN A 83 28.46 21.06 -0.27
C ASN A 83 27.30 20.77 -1.26
N ALA A 84 26.87 21.77 -2.04
CA ALA A 84 25.60 21.73 -2.78
C ALA A 84 25.51 20.69 -3.93
N ASN A 85 26.63 20.20 -4.46
CA ASN A 85 26.64 19.42 -5.70
C ASN A 85 26.77 17.89 -5.52
N SER A 86 26.86 17.41 -4.28
CA SER A 86 26.93 15.96 -3.97
C SER A 86 25.72 15.44 -3.17
N ALA A 87 24.89 16.34 -2.64
CA ALA A 87 23.69 15.99 -1.87
C ALA A 87 22.46 15.61 -2.75
N VAL A 88 22.50 15.92 -4.05
CA VAL A 88 21.33 15.84 -4.96
C VAL A 88 20.86 14.40 -5.23
N TYR A 89 21.73 13.39 -5.03
CA TYR A 89 21.40 11.97 -5.29
C TYR A 89 20.97 11.18 -4.04
N PHE A 90 21.09 11.77 -2.84
CA PHE A 90 20.68 11.13 -1.57
C PHE A 90 19.32 11.65 -1.04
N THR A 91 18.80 12.74 -1.60
CA THR A 91 17.60 13.44 -1.10
C THR A 91 16.25 12.86 -1.52
N THR A 92 16.21 11.79 -2.33
CA THR A 92 14.94 11.26 -2.87
C THR A 92 14.27 10.24 -1.94
N GLU A 93 15.02 9.37 -1.27
CA GLU A 93 14.47 8.37 -0.33
C GLU A 93 13.93 9.03 0.94
N HIS A 94 14.68 9.99 1.49
CA HIS A 94 14.20 10.79 2.60
C HIS A 94 12.88 11.49 2.26
N ARG A 95 12.63 11.92 1.02
CA ARG A 95 11.43 12.72 0.74
C ARG A 95 10.10 11.99 0.93
N PHE A 96 10.01 10.67 0.72
CA PHE A 96 8.72 9.97 0.91
C PHE A 96 8.45 9.66 2.38
N LEU A 97 9.48 9.20 3.12
CA LEU A 97 9.38 8.92 4.56
C LEU A 97 9.40 10.19 5.41
N GLU A 98 10.15 11.23 5.03
CA GLU A 98 10.01 12.56 5.64
C GLU A 98 8.70 13.20 5.25
N THR A 99 8.14 13.00 4.05
CA THR A 99 6.77 13.52 3.80
C THR A 99 5.78 12.86 4.73
N THR A 100 5.82 11.54 4.97
CA THR A 100 4.91 10.91 5.94
C THR A 100 5.23 11.28 7.39
N SER A 101 6.49 11.29 7.82
CA SER A 101 6.90 11.68 9.18
C SER A 101 6.70 13.18 9.46
N SER A 102 7.00 14.06 8.51
CA SER A 102 6.74 15.50 8.63
C SER A 102 5.26 15.82 8.45
N LEU A 103 4.47 15.05 7.69
CA LEU A 103 3.01 15.17 7.71
C LEU A 103 2.45 14.74 9.07
N ILE A 104 3.00 13.73 9.73
CA ILE A 104 2.65 13.39 11.12
C ILE A 104 3.04 14.54 12.07
N GLN A 105 4.23 15.13 11.90
CA GLN A 105 4.76 16.17 12.78
C GLN A 105 4.16 17.57 12.56
N HIS A 106 3.79 17.95 11.32
CA HIS A 106 3.02 19.16 11.02
C HIS A 106 1.51 19.02 11.29
N ARG A 107 1.01 17.80 11.55
CA ARG A 107 -0.37 17.55 12.02
C ARG A 107 -0.54 17.78 13.53
N GLN A 108 0.29 18.62 14.11
CA GLN A 108 0.02 19.29 15.38
C GLN A 108 -0.40 20.74 15.11
N PRO A 109 -1.69 21.03 14.84
CA PRO A 109 -2.19 22.38 15.01
C PRO A 109 -2.00 22.75 16.48
N SER A 110 -1.24 23.82 16.75
CA SER A 110 -0.77 24.20 18.09
C SER A 110 -1.88 24.57 19.10
N HIS A 111 -3.17 24.44 18.73
CA HIS A 111 -4.32 24.71 19.57
C HIS A 111 -5.49 23.71 19.39
N PHE A 112 -5.22 22.40 19.23
CA PHE A 112 -6.26 21.39 19.49
C PHE A 112 -5.71 20.16 20.22
N LYS A 113 -5.51 20.30 21.54
CA LYS A 113 -5.42 19.16 22.47
C LYS A 113 -6.81 18.49 22.51
N GLN A 114 -7.05 17.55 21.60
CA GLN A 114 -8.20 16.68 21.72
C GLN A 114 -7.87 15.63 22.80
N GLU A 115 -8.42 15.82 24.00
CA GLU A 115 -8.37 14.82 25.06
C GLU A 115 -9.20 13.60 24.66
N THR A 116 -8.59 12.69 23.88
CA THR A 116 -9.12 11.37 23.64
C THR A 116 -8.91 10.53 24.90
N SER A 117 -10.00 10.18 25.58
CA SER A 117 -10.01 9.38 26.82
C SER A 117 -9.64 7.90 26.64
N LEU A 118 -9.22 7.50 25.43
CA LEU A 118 -8.86 6.14 25.06
C LEU A 118 -7.35 6.00 24.96
N SER A 119 -6.83 4.85 25.41
CA SER A 119 -5.41 4.53 25.26
C SER A 119 -5.00 4.42 23.79
N PRO A 120 -3.74 4.73 23.42
CA PRO A 120 -3.24 4.55 22.05
C PRO A 120 -3.45 3.13 21.52
N PHE A 121 -3.30 2.12 22.38
CA PHE A 121 -3.55 0.71 22.06
C PHE A 121 -5.02 0.46 21.67
N THR A 122 -5.98 1.05 22.39
CA THR A 122 -7.42 0.92 22.07
C THR A 122 -7.75 1.58 20.73
N LEU A 123 -7.12 2.71 20.40
CA LEU A 123 -7.28 3.37 19.10
C LEU A 123 -6.68 2.54 17.96
N ALA A 124 -5.51 1.93 18.17
CA ALA A 124 -4.89 1.02 17.20
C ALA A 124 -5.77 -0.22 16.95
N LEU A 125 -6.25 -0.88 18.00
CA LEU A 125 -7.14 -2.04 17.89
C LEU A 125 -8.47 -1.70 17.18
N LEU A 126 -9.05 -0.54 17.46
CA LEU A 126 -10.26 -0.06 16.79
C LEU A 126 -9.99 0.22 15.30
N GLY A 127 -8.85 0.84 14.96
CA GLY A 127 -8.43 1.10 13.59
C GLY A 127 -8.23 -0.19 12.78
N ILE A 128 -7.52 -1.17 13.36
CA ILE A 128 -7.37 -2.52 12.81
C ILE A 128 -8.75 -3.14 12.57
N THR A 129 -9.61 -3.17 13.59
CA THR A 129 -10.95 -3.79 13.51
C THR A 129 -11.81 -3.17 12.41
N ALA A 130 -11.88 -1.83 12.35
CA ALA A 130 -12.63 -1.11 11.32
C ALA A 130 -12.07 -1.34 9.90
N ASN A 131 -10.75 -1.48 9.78
CA ASN A 131 -10.10 -1.74 8.50
C ASN A 131 -10.44 -3.14 7.95
N PHE A 132 -10.25 -4.19 8.74
CA PHE A 132 -10.52 -5.57 8.29
C PHE A 132 -12.00 -5.92 8.15
N LEU A 133 -12.86 -5.41 9.03
CA LEU A 133 -14.28 -5.81 9.06
C LEU A 133 -15.19 -4.90 8.25
N LEU A 134 -14.74 -3.69 7.88
CA LEU A 134 -15.55 -2.71 7.15
C LEU A 134 -14.85 -2.13 5.93
N ILE A 135 -13.72 -1.44 6.09
CA ILE A 135 -13.12 -0.66 4.98
C ILE A 135 -12.60 -1.58 3.87
N GLY A 136 -11.75 -2.55 4.19
CA GLY A 136 -11.21 -3.51 3.23
C GLY A 136 -12.30 -4.28 2.47
N PRO A 137 -13.27 -4.92 3.16
CA PRO A 137 -14.40 -5.60 2.51
C PRO A 137 -15.23 -4.69 1.60
N LEU A 138 -15.48 -3.44 1.98
CA LEU A 138 -16.21 -2.48 1.13
C LEU A 138 -15.41 -2.09 -0.13
N VAL A 139 -14.09 -1.92 -0.01
CA VAL A 139 -13.23 -1.65 -1.18
C VAL A 139 -13.22 -2.84 -2.12
N VAL A 140 -13.05 -4.07 -1.61
CA VAL A 140 -13.09 -5.30 -2.41
C VAL A 140 -14.46 -5.49 -3.07
N ALA A 141 -15.55 -5.24 -2.35
CA ALA A 141 -16.90 -5.31 -2.90
C ALA A 141 -17.11 -4.30 -4.05
N PHE A 142 -16.70 -3.03 -3.87
CA PHE A 142 -16.76 -2.02 -4.93
C PHE A 142 -15.96 -2.45 -6.17
N TRP A 143 -14.74 -2.95 -5.97
CA TRP A 143 -13.87 -3.42 -7.06
C TRP A 143 -14.50 -4.58 -7.82
N ASN A 144 -14.91 -5.63 -7.10
CA ASN A 144 -15.54 -6.81 -7.67
C ASN A 144 -16.85 -6.47 -8.40
N SER A 145 -17.74 -5.69 -7.80
CA SER A 145 -18.99 -5.27 -8.45
C SER A 145 -18.74 -4.43 -9.70
N THR A 146 -17.76 -3.53 -9.69
CA THR A 146 -17.39 -2.75 -10.88
C THR A 146 -16.82 -3.64 -11.97
N TRP A 147 -15.95 -4.59 -11.62
CA TRP A 147 -15.36 -5.54 -12.57
C TRP A 147 -16.44 -6.44 -13.21
N CYS A 148 -17.28 -7.09 -12.41
CA CYS A 148 -18.37 -7.93 -12.88
C CYS A 148 -19.40 -7.17 -13.74
N PHE A 149 -19.60 -5.87 -13.48
CA PHE A 149 -20.46 -5.01 -14.31
C PHE A 149 -19.88 -4.83 -15.73
N PHE A 150 -18.56 -4.63 -15.86
CA PHE A 150 -17.91 -4.58 -17.17
C PHE A 150 -17.82 -5.95 -17.84
N ASP A 151 -17.65 -7.04 -17.08
CA ASP A 151 -17.74 -8.39 -17.63
C ASP A 151 -19.12 -8.66 -18.21
N TYR A 152 -20.20 -8.35 -17.47
CA TYR A 152 -21.58 -8.53 -17.94
C TYR A 152 -21.90 -7.69 -19.19
N ILE A 153 -21.47 -6.41 -19.23
CA ILE A 153 -21.71 -5.54 -20.40
C ILE A 153 -20.91 -5.97 -21.62
N LEU A 154 -19.73 -6.58 -21.43
CA LEU A 154 -18.81 -6.95 -22.50
C LEU A 154 -18.72 -8.48 -22.70
N GLN A 155 -19.70 -9.23 -22.20
CA GLN A 155 -19.73 -10.71 -22.21
C GLN A 155 -19.94 -11.29 -23.62
N ASP A 156 -20.73 -10.61 -24.45
CA ASP A 156 -21.13 -11.05 -25.80
C ASP A 156 -20.06 -10.70 -26.87
N HIS A 157 -18.88 -10.28 -26.43
CA HIS A 157 -17.78 -9.83 -27.27
C HIS A 157 -16.54 -10.70 -27.08
N ASP A 158 -15.80 -10.95 -28.16
CA ASP A 158 -14.51 -11.63 -28.11
C ASP A 158 -13.58 -10.98 -27.09
N CYS A 159 -12.70 -11.76 -26.45
CA CYS A 159 -11.80 -11.24 -25.42
C CYS A 159 -11.03 -9.99 -25.88
N GLN A 160 -10.60 -9.93 -27.14
CA GLN A 160 -9.91 -8.76 -27.70
C GLN A 160 -10.76 -7.48 -27.59
N VAL A 161 -12.03 -7.53 -27.97
CA VAL A 161 -12.94 -6.37 -27.91
C VAL A 161 -13.21 -6.00 -26.44
N SER A 162 -13.45 -6.99 -25.58
CA SER A 162 -13.68 -6.79 -24.14
C SER A 162 -12.47 -6.14 -23.45
N VAL A 163 -11.26 -6.59 -23.78
CA VAL A 163 -9.96 -6.04 -23.35
C VAL A 163 -9.79 -4.59 -23.81
N TRP A 164 -9.86 -4.36 -25.12
CA TRP A 164 -9.51 -3.06 -25.70
C TRP A 164 -10.54 -1.98 -25.37
N THR A 165 -11.82 -2.33 -25.18
CA THR A 165 -12.83 -1.41 -24.66
C THR A 165 -12.51 -0.96 -23.23
N SER A 166 -12.19 -1.88 -22.31
CA SER A 166 -11.75 -1.49 -20.96
C SER A 166 -10.43 -0.70 -20.99
N ALA A 167 -9.50 -1.02 -21.89
CA ALA A 167 -8.26 -0.26 -22.04
C ALA A 167 -8.52 1.18 -22.50
N ALA A 168 -9.41 1.37 -23.48
CA ALA A 168 -9.80 2.68 -24.03
C ALA A 168 -10.57 3.55 -23.02
N ILE A 169 -11.21 2.95 -22.01
CA ILE A 169 -11.81 3.68 -20.88
C ILE A 169 -10.74 4.01 -19.83
N GLY A 170 -10.02 3.00 -19.35
CA GLY A 170 -9.13 3.12 -18.20
C GLY A 170 -7.92 4.01 -18.46
N PHE A 171 -7.08 3.64 -19.45
CA PHE A 171 -5.80 4.30 -19.68
C PHE A 171 -5.91 5.78 -20.04
N PRO A 172 -6.78 6.21 -21.00
CA PRO A 172 -6.93 7.63 -21.32
C PRO A 172 -7.47 8.44 -20.14
N CYS A 173 -8.43 7.89 -19.37
CA CYS A 173 -8.98 8.59 -18.21
C CYS A 173 -7.92 8.78 -17.11
N MET A 174 -7.17 7.73 -16.77
CA MET A 174 -6.05 7.79 -15.81
C MET A 174 -4.97 8.78 -16.25
N ALA A 175 -4.58 8.78 -17.53
CA ALA A 175 -3.60 9.69 -18.09
C ALA A 175 -4.07 11.15 -18.08
N LEU A 176 -5.31 11.42 -18.52
CA LEU A 176 -5.89 12.77 -18.52
C LEU A 176 -6.03 13.34 -17.11
N VAL A 177 -6.52 12.55 -16.15
CA VAL A 177 -6.65 12.99 -14.76
C VAL A 177 -5.28 13.28 -14.14
N THR A 178 -4.30 12.40 -14.34
CA THR A 178 -2.94 12.58 -13.83
C THR A 178 -2.23 13.78 -14.48
N PHE A 179 -2.43 14.02 -15.77
CA PHE A 179 -1.82 15.16 -16.48
C PHE A 179 -2.48 16.49 -16.08
N PHE A 180 -3.81 16.54 -15.99
CA PHE A 180 -4.54 17.77 -15.66
C PHE A 180 -4.76 18.01 -14.15
N GLN A 181 -4.14 17.21 -13.27
CA GLN A 181 -4.33 17.29 -11.81
C GLN A 181 -4.15 18.71 -11.24
N GLY A 182 -3.15 19.47 -11.71
CA GLY A 182 -2.91 20.85 -11.27
C GLY A 182 -4.01 21.82 -11.72
N SER A 183 -4.56 21.60 -12.92
CA SER A 183 -5.70 22.37 -13.43
C SER A 183 -6.99 22.08 -12.65
N VAL A 184 -7.23 20.81 -12.31
CA VAL A 184 -8.38 20.40 -11.47
C VAL A 184 -8.27 21.01 -10.07
N LEU A 185 -7.08 20.98 -9.45
CA LEU A 185 -6.83 21.63 -8.17
C LEU A 185 -7.08 23.15 -8.22
N SER A 186 -6.53 23.84 -9.22
CA SER A 186 -6.70 25.29 -9.42
C SER A 186 -8.14 25.72 -9.73
N TYR A 187 -8.91 24.84 -10.38
CA TYR A 187 -10.35 25.04 -10.55
C TYR A 187 -11.11 24.83 -9.23
N SER A 188 -10.84 23.72 -8.54
CA SER A 188 -11.49 23.33 -7.28
C SER A 188 -11.26 24.32 -6.14
N SER A 189 -10.12 25.03 -6.11
CA SER A 189 -9.86 26.11 -5.16
C SER A 189 -10.71 27.37 -5.39
N LYS A 190 -11.19 27.59 -6.63
CA LYS A 190 -12.07 28.72 -6.99
C LYS A 190 -13.55 28.39 -6.78
N CYS A 191 -13.90 27.11 -6.69
CA CYS A 191 -15.27 26.66 -6.42
C CYS A 191 -15.74 26.98 -5.00
N ASN A 192 -17.04 27.20 -4.84
CA ASN A 192 -17.70 27.21 -3.52
C ASN A 192 -17.69 25.80 -2.89
N THR A 193 -18.02 25.71 -1.59
CA THR A 193 -17.93 24.45 -0.82
C THR A 193 -18.76 23.32 -1.42
N LEU A 194 -19.99 23.58 -1.89
CA LEU A 194 -20.86 22.54 -2.45
C LEU A 194 -20.33 22.02 -3.80
N ALA A 195 -19.95 22.92 -4.71
CA ALA A 195 -19.36 22.54 -5.99
C ALA A 195 -18.03 21.79 -5.81
N ARG A 196 -17.22 22.18 -4.81
CA ARG A 196 -15.97 21.49 -4.43
C ARG A 196 -16.24 20.07 -3.92
N LEU A 197 -17.23 19.88 -3.05
CA LEU A 197 -17.64 18.56 -2.56
C LEU A 197 -18.14 17.66 -3.68
N ILE A 198 -19.02 18.17 -4.56
CA ILE A 198 -19.50 17.40 -5.73
C ILE A 198 -18.31 17.02 -6.63
N LEU A 199 -17.46 17.99 -6.97
CA LEU A 199 -16.27 17.77 -7.81
C LEU A 199 -15.33 16.73 -7.21
N SER A 200 -15.04 16.78 -5.91
CA SER A 200 -14.14 15.80 -5.27
C SER A 200 -14.72 14.38 -5.28
N ARG A 201 -16.04 14.23 -5.06
CA ARG A 201 -16.71 12.91 -5.09
C ARG A 201 -16.79 12.35 -6.50
N THR A 202 -17.18 13.15 -7.49
CA THR A 202 -17.22 12.74 -8.90
C THR A 202 -15.83 12.40 -9.41
N TYR A 203 -14.80 13.19 -9.07
CA TYR A 203 -13.40 12.91 -9.40
C TYR A 203 -12.97 11.53 -8.90
N THR A 204 -13.17 11.25 -7.61
CA THR A 204 -12.75 9.98 -7.00
C THR A 204 -13.52 8.79 -7.55
N TYR A 205 -14.83 8.94 -7.83
CA TYR A 205 -15.64 7.89 -8.45
C TYR A 205 -15.18 7.57 -9.88
N VAL A 206 -15.00 8.59 -10.72
CA VAL A 206 -14.50 8.43 -12.10
C VAL A 206 -13.10 7.80 -12.10
N LEU A 207 -12.20 8.26 -11.24
CA LEU A 207 -10.85 7.72 -11.12
C LEU A 207 -10.86 6.25 -10.67
N SER A 208 -11.76 5.88 -9.75
CA SER A 208 -11.92 4.50 -9.28
C SER A 208 -12.41 3.57 -10.39
N VAL A 209 -13.41 3.99 -11.18
CA VAL A 209 -13.92 3.22 -12.32
C VAL A 209 -12.89 3.09 -13.45
N ALA A 210 -12.12 4.15 -13.70
CA ALA A 210 -11.02 4.14 -14.66
C ALA A 210 -9.89 3.18 -14.22
N CYS A 211 -9.53 3.20 -12.94
CA CYS A 211 -8.56 2.29 -12.35
C CYS A 211 -9.00 0.83 -12.48
N VAL A 212 -10.24 0.48 -12.12
CA VAL A 212 -10.77 -0.88 -12.32
C VAL A 212 -10.71 -1.31 -13.79
N ASN A 213 -11.00 -0.43 -14.74
CA ASN A 213 -10.89 -0.74 -16.17
C ASN A 213 -9.45 -0.92 -16.67
N GLN A 214 -8.50 -0.14 -16.14
CA GLN A 214 -7.07 -0.29 -16.42
C GLN A 214 -6.54 -1.63 -15.90
N TRP A 215 -6.96 -2.01 -14.68
CA TRP A 215 -6.64 -3.32 -14.10
C TRP A 215 -7.27 -4.45 -14.91
N ARG A 216 -8.58 -4.39 -15.17
CA ARG A 216 -9.33 -5.39 -15.95
C ARG A 216 -8.70 -5.62 -17.33
N SER A 217 -8.44 -4.57 -18.09
CA SER A 217 -7.83 -4.70 -19.41
C SER A 217 -6.42 -5.30 -19.36
N THR A 218 -5.57 -4.86 -18.43
CA THR A 218 -4.20 -5.39 -18.29
C THR A 218 -4.18 -6.86 -17.83
N TRP A 219 -5.09 -7.23 -16.93
CA TRP A 219 -5.26 -8.60 -16.42
C TRP A 219 -5.74 -9.54 -17.54
N LEU A 220 -6.78 -9.15 -18.27
CA LEU A 220 -7.30 -9.91 -19.41
C LEU A 220 -6.32 -9.96 -20.60
N ILE A 221 -5.41 -8.97 -20.76
CA ILE A 221 -4.30 -9.08 -21.71
C ILE A 221 -3.38 -10.26 -21.34
N ALA A 222 -3.03 -10.41 -20.05
CA ALA A 222 -2.23 -11.55 -19.62
C ALA A 222 -2.98 -12.87 -19.88
N ASP A 223 -4.27 -12.95 -19.53
CA ASP A 223 -5.06 -14.17 -19.70
C ASP A 223 -5.21 -14.58 -21.17
N CYS A 224 -5.54 -13.64 -22.06
CA CYS A 224 -5.86 -13.95 -23.46
C CYS A 224 -4.65 -13.98 -24.41
N TYR A 225 -3.52 -13.37 -24.06
CA TYR A 225 -2.32 -13.35 -24.93
C TYR A 225 -1.08 -14.05 -24.34
N VAL A 226 -0.98 -14.21 -23.01
CA VAL A 226 0.18 -14.86 -22.35
C VAL A 226 -0.17 -16.25 -21.81
N GLY A 227 -1.39 -16.42 -21.31
CA GLY A 227 -1.93 -17.68 -20.80
C GLY A 227 -1.45 -18.05 -19.38
N SER A 228 -2.21 -18.94 -18.76
CA SER A 228 -2.21 -19.29 -17.34
C SER A 228 -1.30 -20.48 -16.99
N SER A 229 0.02 -20.37 -17.20
CA SER A 229 0.98 -21.42 -16.81
C SER A 229 1.82 -21.00 -15.59
N LEU A 230 2.04 -21.91 -14.64
CA LEU A 230 2.88 -21.66 -13.46
C LEU A 230 4.29 -21.16 -13.82
N PHE A 231 4.87 -21.65 -14.93
CA PHE A 231 6.17 -21.18 -15.40
C PHE A 231 6.10 -19.74 -15.92
N ASN A 232 5.11 -19.42 -16.77
CA ASN A 232 4.89 -18.07 -17.28
C ASN A 232 4.71 -17.08 -16.12
N SER A 233 3.91 -17.46 -15.12
CA SER A 233 3.63 -16.62 -13.95
C SER A 233 4.84 -16.47 -13.03
N ALA A 234 5.62 -17.52 -12.78
CA ALA A 234 6.87 -17.41 -12.01
C ALA A 234 7.90 -16.48 -12.70
N VAL A 235 8.07 -16.60 -14.02
CA VAL A 235 8.97 -15.73 -14.80
C VAL A 235 8.45 -14.29 -14.86
N THR A 236 7.14 -14.10 -15.05
CA THR A 236 6.49 -12.78 -15.08
C THR A 236 6.60 -12.10 -13.72
N PHE A 237 6.27 -12.80 -12.63
CA PHE A 237 6.40 -12.31 -11.27
C PHE A 237 7.84 -11.90 -10.96
N GLY A 238 8.81 -12.79 -11.19
CA GLY A 238 10.23 -12.51 -10.89
C GLY A 238 10.81 -11.36 -11.70
N SER A 239 10.50 -11.29 -13.00
CA SER A 239 10.98 -10.20 -13.87
C SER A 239 10.34 -8.85 -13.53
N VAL A 240 9.02 -8.81 -13.30
CA VAL A 240 8.31 -7.56 -12.94
C VAL A 240 8.69 -7.10 -11.53
N PHE A 241 8.83 -8.02 -10.57
CA PHE A 241 9.35 -7.70 -9.23
C PHE A 241 10.74 -7.07 -9.31
N LEU A 242 11.65 -7.65 -10.11
CA LEU A 242 12.99 -7.08 -10.32
C LEU A 242 12.92 -5.68 -10.96
N VAL A 243 12.07 -5.46 -11.96
CA VAL A 243 11.92 -4.14 -12.59
C VAL A 243 11.34 -3.12 -11.60
N LEU A 244 10.33 -3.47 -10.80
CA LEU A 244 9.76 -2.61 -9.75
C LEU A 244 10.74 -2.33 -8.61
N LEU A 245 11.60 -3.29 -8.27
CA LEU A 245 12.66 -3.12 -7.27
C LEU A 245 13.75 -2.17 -7.79
N LEU A 246 14.24 -2.39 -9.01
CA LEU A 246 15.27 -1.56 -9.64
C LEU A 246 14.78 -0.13 -9.94
N SER A 247 13.50 0.04 -10.29
CA SER A 247 12.86 1.35 -10.46
C SER A 247 12.47 2.03 -9.14
N ARG A 248 12.63 1.33 -8.00
CA ARG A 248 12.23 1.77 -6.64
C ARG A 248 10.73 2.04 -6.49
N CYS A 249 9.90 1.39 -7.31
CA CYS A 249 8.43 1.51 -7.31
C CYS A 249 7.71 0.34 -6.60
N LEU A 250 8.41 -0.58 -5.94
CA LEU A 250 7.80 -1.76 -5.32
C LEU A 250 6.72 -1.43 -4.27
N VAL A 251 6.83 -0.30 -3.55
CA VAL A 251 5.81 0.19 -2.60
C VAL A 251 4.47 0.48 -3.30
N SER A 252 4.46 0.78 -4.60
CA SER A 252 3.22 0.94 -5.37
C SER A 252 2.40 -0.34 -5.52
N ALA A 253 2.95 -1.51 -5.17
CA ALA A 253 2.20 -2.75 -5.08
C ALA A 253 1.42 -2.91 -3.75
N CYS A 254 1.67 -2.08 -2.73
CA CYS A 254 0.93 -2.15 -1.46
C CYS A 254 -0.56 -1.78 -1.65
N ALA A 255 -1.44 -2.54 -1.01
CA ALA A 255 -2.90 -2.42 -1.12
C ALA A 255 -3.58 -2.48 0.27
N PRO A 256 -4.87 -2.16 0.39
CA PRO A 256 -5.65 -2.46 1.58
C PRO A 256 -5.58 -3.96 1.92
N PRO A 257 -5.58 -4.35 3.21
CA PRO A 257 -5.77 -3.52 4.39
C PRO A 257 -4.50 -2.80 4.88
N VAL A 258 -3.31 -3.17 4.41
CA VAL A 258 -2.04 -2.60 4.91
C VAL A 258 -1.91 -1.10 4.60
N PHE A 259 -2.50 -0.64 3.48
CA PHE A 259 -2.56 0.76 3.10
C PHE A 259 -4.01 1.26 2.96
N ILE A 260 -4.35 2.36 3.63
CA ILE A 260 -5.63 3.08 3.46
C ILE A 260 -5.34 4.53 3.07
N ALA A 261 -5.86 4.96 1.92
CA ALA A 261 -5.92 6.37 1.57
C ALA A 261 -7.08 7.04 2.33
N MET A 262 -6.76 7.76 3.41
CA MET A 262 -7.73 8.62 4.10
C MET A 262 -7.94 9.93 3.33
N GLU A 263 -9.06 10.60 3.55
CA GLU A 263 -9.32 11.91 2.93
C GLU A 263 -8.33 12.96 3.43
N VAL A 264 -7.45 13.39 2.51
CA VAL A 264 -6.42 14.41 2.73
C VAL A 264 -6.98 15.84 2.58
N PRO A 265 -6.27 16.86 3.09
CA PRO A 265 -6.64 18.26 2.83
C PRO A 265 -6.78 18.57 1.34
N HIS A 266 -7.64 19.54 1.01
CA HIS A 266 -8.01 19.90 -0.36
C HIS A 266 -6.83 20.09 -1.33
N VAL A 267 -5.72 20.65 -0.82
CA VAL A 267 -4.48 20.91 -1.59
C VAL A 267 -3.83 19.62 -2.12
N GLU A 268 -4.02 18.50 -1.43
CA GLU A 268 -3.43 17.20 -1.76
C GLU A 268 -4.44 16.24 -2.42
N TYR A 269 -5.74 16.51 -2.32
CA TYR A 269 -6.82 15.60 -2.77
C TYR A 269 -6.72 15.20 -4.24
N TYR A 270 -6.28 16.11 -5.10
CA TYR A 270 -6.13 15.87 -6.54
C TYR A 270 -4.71 15.44 -6.93
N LYS A 271 -3.76 15.37 -5.98
CA LYS A 271 -2.35 15.13 -6.27
C LYS A 271 -2.11 13.65 -6.54
N VAL A 272 -1.83 13.29 -7.79
CA VAL A 272 -1.47 11.93 -8.20
C VAL A 272 0.05 11.85 -8.35
N ALA A 273 0.69 10.92 -7.64
CA ALA A 273 2.13 10.72 -7.73
C ALA A 273 2.54 10.19 -9.12
N THR A 274 3.54 10.83 -9.72
CA THR A 274 4.20 10.38 -10.95
C THR A 274 5.61 9.87 -10.66
N PHE A 275 6.18 9.09 -11.58
CA PHE A 275 7.47 8.41 -11.44
C PHE A 275 8.62 9.36 -11.09
N ARG A 276 8.71 10.54 -11.72
CA ARG A 276 9.71 11.57 -11.40
C ARG A 276 9.27 12.57 -10.34
N GLY A 277 8.00 12.53 -9.92
CA GLY A 277 7.43 13.46 -8.94
C GLY A 277 7.47 14.94 -9.37
N GLY A 278 7.39 15.20 -10.68
CA GLY A 278 7.45 16.55 -11.24
C GLY A 278 6.28 17.45 -10.80
N THR A 279 6.45 18.77 -10.91
CA THR A 279 5.35 19.71 -10.67
C THR A 279 4.32 19.64 -11.81
N PRO A 280 3.00 19.55 -11.53
CA PRO A 280 1.99 19.51 -12.57
C PRO A 280 2.02 20.75 -13.47
N THR A 281 2.44 20.55 -14.71
CA THR A 281 2.63 21.59 -15.72
C THR A 281 2.20 21.07 -17.09
N CYS A 282 1.74 21.93 -17.99
CA CYS A 282 1.46 21.54 -19.38
C CYS A 282 2.74 21.39 -20.22
N SER A 283 3.80 20.81 -19.64
CA SER A 283 5.10 20.58 -20.29
C SER A 283 5.17 19.18 -20.90
N LEU A 284 6.01 19.02 -21.93
CA LEU A 284 6.27 17.71 -22.53
C LEU A 284 6.93 16.75 -21.53
N GLU A 285 7.81 17.25 -20.66
CA GLU A 285 8.47 16.43 -19.63
C GLU A 285 7.46 15.84 -18.64
N TYR A 286 6.49 16.64 -18.19
CA TYR A 286 5.44 16.19 -17.28
C TYR A 286 4.40 15.28 -17.98
N LEU A 287 4.15 15.50 -19.28
CA LEU A 287 3.37 14.55 -20.09
C LEU A 287 4.07 13.19 -20.18
N LEU A 288 5.37 13.16 -20.49
CA LEU A 288 6.14 11.91 -20.57
C LEU A 288 6.23 11.21 -19.21
N ASP A 289 6.42 11.96 -18.12
CA ASP A 289 6.40 11.41 -16.75
C ASP A 289 5.03 10.80 -16.41
N THR A 290 3.94 11.48 -16.77
CA THR A 290 2.57 10.96 -16.63
C THR A 290 2.38 9.67 -17.43
N LEU A 291 2.82 9.63 -18.69
CA LEU A 291 2.69 8.46 -19.55
C LEU A 291 3.53 7.27 -19.03
N ILE A 292 4.76 7.49 -18.57
CA ILE A 292 5.60 6.44 -17.94
C ILE A 292 4.93 5.91 -16.66
N SER A 293 4.30 6.79 -15.88
CA SER A 293 3.59 6.39 -14.65
C SER A 293 2.38 5.51 -14.95
N VAL A 294 1.54 5.92 -15.92
CA VAL A 294 0.25 5.27 -16.24
C VAL A 294 0.40 4.03 -17.12
N PHE A 295 1.27 4.07 -18.13
CA PHE A 295 1.46 2.96 -19.08
C PHE A 295 2.66 2.06 -18.73
N GLY A 296 3.56 2.51 -17.86
CA GLY A 296 4.71 1.72 -17.36
C GLY A 296 4.47 1.22 -15.95
N ILE A 297 4.64 2.09 -14.94
CA ILE A 297 4.68 1.69 -13.53
C ILE A 297 3.36 1.05 -13.06
N GLN A 298 2.20 1.65 -13.39
CA GLN A 298 0.90 1.08 -13.04
C GLN A 298 0.65 -0.28 -13.71
N VAL A 299 1.05 -0.45 -14.97
CA VAL A 299 0.96 -1.73 -15.69
C VAL A 299 1.82 -2.81 -15.02
N LEU A 300 3.06 -2.48 -14.64
CA LEU A 300 3.93 -3.38 -13.90
C LEU A 300 3.31 -3.81 -12.56
N VAL A 301 2.67 -2.89 -11.81
CA VAL A 301 1.97 -3.26 -10.56
C VAL A 301 0.81 -4.23 -10.82
N ILE A 302 0.01 -4.02 -11.88
CA ILE A 302 -1.10 -4.93 -12.23
C ILE A 302 -0.57 -6.31 -12.62
N VAL A 303 0.47 -6.37 -13.46
CA VAL A 303 1.07 -7.63 -13.93
C VAL A 303 1.76 -8.39 -12.78
N TYR A 304 2.39 -7.67 -11.84
CA TYR A 304 2.92 -8.24 -10.60
C TYR A 304 1.84 -8.96 -9.81
N TRP A 305 0.71 -8.28 -9.56
CA TRP A 305 -0.41 -8.87 -8.83
C TRP A 305 -1.05 -10.03 -9.60
N ARG A 306 -1.30 -9.90 -10.91
CA ARG A 306 -1.79 -10.99 -11.77
C ARG A 306 -0.96 -12.26 -11.63
N ALA A 307 0.35 -12.13 -11.75
CA ALA A 307 1.28 -13.25 -11.69
C ALA A 307 1.38 -13.85 -10.28
N PHE A 308 1.33 -13.01 -9.24
CA PHE A 308 1.32 -13.46 -7.85
C PHE A 308 0.07 -14.29 -7.52
N TRP A 309 -1.12 -13.84 -7.92
CA TRP A 309 -2.37 -14.59 -7.71
C TRP A 309 -2.35 -15.94 -8.42
N GLU A 310 -1.87 -16.01 -9.67
CA GLU A 310 -1.73 -17.30 -10.39
C GLU A 310 -0.82 -18.29 -9.64
N ILE A 311 0.27 -17.82 -9.06
CA ILE A 311 1.19 -18.65 -8.28
C ILE A 311 0.47 -19.17 -7.02
N LEU A 312 -0.33 -18.33 -6.34
CA LEU A 312 -1.14 -18.77 -5.21
C LEU A 312 -2.16 -19.83 -5.62
N ASP A 313 -2.88 -19.63 -6.72
CA ASP A 313 -3.87 -20.60 -7.23
C ASP A 313 -3.22 -21.97 -7.53
N TYR A 314 -2.00 -21.98 -8.08
CA TYR A 314 -1.23 -23.21 -8.34
C TYR A 314 -0.59 -23.88 -7.11
N CYS A 315 -0.32 -23.11 -6.04
CA CYS A 315 0.49 -23.55 -4.90
C CYS A 315 -0.29 -23.76 -3.60
N LEU A 316 -1.38 -23.02 -3.37
CA LEU A 316 -2.06 -22.98 -2.08
C LEU A 316 -2.98 -24.19 -1.89
N MET A 317 -4.07 -24.28 -2.65
CA MET A 317 -4.98 -25.44 -2.74
C MET A 317 -5.64 -25.49 -4.13
N PRO A 318 -4.97 -26.05 -5.17
CA PRO A 318 -5.51 -26.05 -6.54
C PRO A 318 -6.75 -26.94 -6.74
N GLU A 319 -6.98 -27.92 -5.85
CA GLU A 319 -8.09 -28.87 -5.94
C GLU A 319 -9.37 -28.38 -5.23
N ASP A 320 -9.28 -27.36 -4.36
CA ASP A 320 -10.41 -26.81 -3.61
C ASP A 320 -10.32 -25.26 -3.55
N PRO A 321 -11.00 -24.56 -4.49
CA PRO A 321 -11.03 -23.10 -4.52
C PRO A 321 -11.64 -22.45 -3.27
N HIS A 322 -12.60 -23.12 -2.61
CA HIS A 322 -13.24 -22.57 -1.40
C HIS A 322 -12.27 -22.59 -0.23
N LEU A 323 -11.56 -23.71 -0.04
CA LEU A 323 -10.53 -23.83 0.98
C LEU A 323 -9.32 -22.93 0.69
N SER A 324 -8.94 -22.79 -0.60
CA SER A 324 -7.91 -21.84 -1.05
C SER A 324 -8.26 -20.39 -0.67
N ALA A 325 -9.51 -19.97 -0.88
CA ALA A 325 -9.99 -18.64 -0.50
C ALA A 325 -9.95 -18.43 1.03
N VAL A 326 -10.37 -19.43 1.83
CA VAL A 326 -10.31 -19.37 3.30
C VAL A 326 -8.86 -19.25 3.79
N TYR A 327 -7.93 -20.02 3.24
CA TYR A 327 -6.51 -19.89 3.57
C TYR A 327 -5.93 -18.54 3.16
N SER A 328 -6.32 -18.02 1.99
CA SER A 328 -5.87 -16.71 1.49
C SER A 328 -6.30 -15.57 2.43
N VAL A 329 -7.54 -15.61 2.92
CA VAL A 329 -8.03 -14.68 3.95
C VAL A 329 -7.24 -14.85 5.26
N GLY A 330 -7.05 -16.09 5.73
CA GLY A 330 -6.30 -16.36 6.96
C GLY A 330 -4.85 -15.85 6.92
N ILE A 331 -4.14 -16.10 5.82
CA ILE A 331 -2.77 -15.61 5.59
C ILE A 331 -2.74 -14.08 5.50
N GLY A 332 -3.63 -13.49 4.70
CA GLY A 332 -3.70 -12.04 4.50
C GLY A 332 -3.99 -11.27 5.79
N VAL A 333 -4.95 -11.74 6.60
CA VAL A 333 -5.26 -11.17 7.91
C VAL A 333 -4.10 -11.41 8.89
N GLY A 334 -3.57 -12.63 8.96
CA GLY A 334 -2.47 -12.97 9.88
C GLY A 334 -1.21 -12.13 9.65
N LEU A 335 -0.73 -12.06 8.41
CA LEU A 335 0.44 -11.24 8.04
C LEU A 335 0.21 -9.76 8.33
N SER A 336 -0.98 -9.25 8.00
CA SER A 336 -1.29 -7.83 8.20
C SER A 336 -1.42 -7.48 9.70
N CYS A 337 -1.96 -8.38 10.54
CA CYS A 337 -1.92 -8.23 12.00
C CYS A 337 -0.49 -8.21 12.54
N ILE A 338 0.41 -9.07 12.05
CA ILE A 338 1.83 -9.04 12.43
C ILE A 338 2.46 -7.70 12.03
N LEU A 339 2.22 -7.22 10.81
CA LEU A 339 2.72 -5.92 10.36
C LEU A 339 2.22 -4.76 11.23
N PHE A 340 0.95 -4.75 11.64
CA PHE A 340 0.42 -3.72 12.54
C PHE A 340 1.01 -3.81 13.96
N ILE A 341 1.30 -5.01 14.47
CA ILE A 341 1.97 -5.17 15.78
C ILE A 341 3.42 -4.66 15.71
N LEU A 342 4.13 -4.89 14.61
CA LEU A 342 5.50 -4.41 14.39
C LEU A 342 5.61 -2.90 14.09
N GLN A 343 4.48 -2.19 13.95
CA GLN A 343 4.42 -0.74 13.77
C GLN A 343 4.27 0.05 15.09
N VAL A 344 4.13 -0.65 16.22
CA VAL A 344 4.00 -0.09 17.58
C VAL A 344 5.34 -0.16 18.31
#